data_AF-A0A6A6N0J1-F1
#
_entry.id   AF-A0A6A6N0J1-F1
#
_cell.length_a   1.000
_cell.length_b   1.000
_cell.length_c   1.000
_cell.angle_alpha   90.00
_cell.angle_beta   90.00
_cell.angle_gamma   90.00
#
_symmetry.space_group_name_H-M   'P 1'
#
loop_
_entity.id
_entity.type
_entity.pdbx_description
1 polymer ?
#
loop_
_entity_poly.entity_id
_entity_poly.type
_entity_poly.pdbx_seq_one_letter_code
_entity_poly.pdbx_strand_id
1 'polypeptide(L)'
;MKAVRKMLRMTNKNKETALHEAARNERSLGVVEAIMIHEDPNEFKYSANNRGESPLYLAVKSRNVEIAFELLRHPNSQLLAYGGPTGKTALHEATMLDFGDEDFKDEAGNGVKQP
;
A
#
# COMPACT_ATOMS: atom_id res chain seq x y z
N MET A 1 22.64 5.06 3.25
CA MET A 1 21.40 4.36 2.80
C MET A 1 21.27 2.91 3.26
N LYS A 2 22.33 2.08 3.32
CA LYS A 2 22.22 0.65 3.69
C LYS A 2 21.50 0.36 5.02
N ALA A 3 21.78 1.15 6.07
CA ALA A 3 21.11 1.01 7.37
C ALA A 3 19.61 1.37 7.30
N VAL A 4 19.26 2.41 6.54
CA VAL A 4 17.86 2.80 6.28
C VAL A 4 17.13 1.66 5.56
N ARG A 5 17.67 1.15 4.44
CA ARG A 5 17.06 0.02 3.72
C ARG A 5 16.92 -1.22 4.62
N LYS A 6 17.93 -1.52 5.45
CA LYS A 6 17.83 -2.63 6.41
C LYS A 6 16.61 -2.46 7.33
N MET A 7 16.38 -1.26 7.86
CA MET A 7 15.22 -0.95 8.69
C MET A 7 13.89 -1.02 7.91
N LEU A 8 13.85 -0.52 6.68
CA LEU A 8 12.64 -0.58 5.82
C LEU A 8 12.22 -2.03 5.48
N ARG A 9 13.22 -2.90 5.28
CA ARG A 9 13.05 -4.33 4.95
C ARG A 9 12.79 -5.21 6.17
N MET A 10 12.93 -4.69 7.40
CA MET A 10 12.65 -5.46 8.61
C MET A 10 11.17 -5.82 8.69
N THR A 11 10.89 -7.03 9.17
CA THR A 11 9.53 -7.53 9.33
C THR A 11 9.18 -7.81 10.78
N ASN A 12 7.92 -7.60 11.14
CA ASN A 12 7.35 -8.07 12.40
C ASN A 12 7.13 -9.62 12.36
N LYS A 13 6.50 -10.18 13.40
CA LYS A 13 6.20 -11.63 13.51
C LYS A 13 5.24 -12.15 12.43
N ASN A 14 4.44 -11.27 11.83
CA ASN A 14 3.50 -11.58 10.76
C ASN A 14 4.13 -11.44 9.36
N LYS A 15 5.44 -11.18 9.29
CA LYS A 15 6.18 -10.92 8.05
C LYS A 15 5.80 -9.59 7.39
N GLU A 16 5.32 -8.64 8.19
CA GLU A 16 4.89 -7.31 7.73
C GLU A 16 6.03 -6.31 7.88
N THR A 17 6.33 -5.59 6.79
CA THR A 17 7.24 -4.44 6.79
C THR A 17 6.53 -3.18 7.25
N ALA A 18 7.29 -2.10 7.48
CA ALA A 18 6.72 -0.78 7.76
C ALA A 18 5.70 -0.32 6.70
N LEU A 19 5.90 -0.72 5.43
CA LEU A 19 4.96 -0.40 4.34
C LEU A 19 3.60 -1.09 4.50
N HIS A 20 3.55 -2.31 5.03
CA HIS A 20 2.28 -2.99 5.31
C HIS A 20 1.48 -2.25 6.38
N GLU A 21 2.16 -1.79 7.43
CA GLU A 21 1.50 -1.05 8.51
C GLU A 21 1.05 0.34 8.07
N ALA A 22 1.90 1.05 7.30
CA ALA A 22 1.54 2.32 6.69
C ALA A 22 0.32 2.17 5.77
N ALA A 23 0.26 1.11 4.95
CA ALA A 23 -0.88 0.87 4.07
C ALA A 23 -2.25 0.81 4.80
N ARG A 24 -2.29 0.44 6.08
CA ARG A 24 -3.52 0.41 6.88
C ARG A 24 -3.93 1.77 7.48
N ASN A 25 -3.02 2.73 7.51
CA ASN A 25 -3.23 3.99 8.21
C ASN A 25 -3.40 5.16 7.23
N GLU A 26 -4.59 5.77 7.22
CA GLU A 26 -4.95 6.94 6.41
C GLU A 26 -3.92 8.09 6.52
N ARG A 27 -3.30 8.28 7.69
CA ARG A 27 -2.42 9.44 7.98
C ARG A 27 -0.96 9.19 7.63
N SER A 28 -0.67 8.10 6.94
CA SER A 28 0.70 7.65 6.70
C SER A 28 1.20 7.94 5.29
N LEU A 29 0.51 8.78 4.50
CA LEU A 29 0.86 9.07 3.11
C LEU A 29 2.33 9.47 2.94
N GLY A 30 2.80 10.46 3.71
CA GLY A 30 4.21 10.88 3.66
C GLY A 30 5.20 9.79 4.13
N VAL A 31 4.76 8.84 4.96
CA VAL A 31 5.57 7.68 5.35
C VAL A 31 5.65 6.69 4.18
N VAL A 32 4.54 6.42 3.49
CA VAL A 32 4.52 5.56 2.30
C VAL A 32 5.46 6.14 1.23
N GLU A 33 5.34 7.43 0.93
CA GLU A 33 6.21 8.13 -0.03
C GLU A 33 7.69 7.99 0.37
N ALA A 34 8.05 8.29 1.62
CA ALA A 34 9.42 8.19 2.10
C ALA A 34 9.98 6.75 1.99
N ILE A 35 9.18 5.73 2.29
CA ILE A 35 9.57 4.32 2.14
C ILE A 35 9.84 4.00 0.66
N MET A 36 8.95 4.43 -0.25
CA MET A 36 9.06 4.17 -1.68
C MET A 36 10.24 4.89 -2.35
N ILE A 37 10.58 6.10 -1.90
CA ILE A 37 11.75 6.86 -2.38
C ILE A 37 13.07 6.24 -1.90
N HIS A 38 13.13 5.75 -0.66
CA HIS A 38 14.38 5.30 -0.05
C HIS A 38 14.68 3.80 -0.21
N GLU A 39 13.75 3.01 -0.73
CA GLU A 39 14.02 1.63 -1.11
C GLU A 39 14.83 1.53 -2.41
N ASP A 40 15.47 0.38 -2.64
CA ASP A 40 16.15 0.10 -3.90
C ASP A 40 15.24 -0.71 -4.83
N PRO A 41 14.80 -0.14 -5.97
CA PRO A 41 13.85 -0.82 -6.83
C PRO A 41 14.39 -2.09 -7.48
N ASN A 42 15.72 -2.27 -7.51
CA ASN A 42 16.36 -3.40 -8.18
C ASN A 42 16.70 -4.55 -7.23
N GLU A 43 16.64 -4.34 -5.92
CA GLU A 43 17.10 -5.34 -4.94
C GLU A 43 16.01 -5.97 -4.08
N PHE A 44 14.86 -5.30 -3.90
CA PHE A 44 13.88 -5.73 -2.92
C PHE A 44 12.46 -5.68 -3.46
N LYS A 45 11.62 -6.63 -3.05
CA LYS A 45 10.19 -6.62 -3.34
C LYS A 45 9.39 -6.77 -2.05
N TYR A 46 8.40 -5.90 -1.87
CA TYR A 46 7.44 -5.99 -0.78
C TYR A 46 6.46 -7.13 -1.08
N SER A 47 6.82 -8.31 -0.57
CA SER A 47 6.03 -9.53 -0.66
C SER A 47 4.86 -9.51 0.32
N ALA A 48 3.88 -10.39 0.09
CA ALA A 48 2.76 -10.56 1.00
C ALA A 48 3.18 -11.04 2.39
N ASN A 49 2.42 -10.63 3.40
CA ASN A 49 2.54 -11.08 4.78
C ASN A 49 2.12 -12.57 4.95
N ASN A 50 2.15 -13.08 6.19
CA ASN A 50 1.76 -14.47 6.49
C ASN A 50 0.30 -14.83 6.13
N ARG A 51 -0.56 -13.82 5.90
CA ARG A 51 -1.96 -14.01 5.47
C ARG A 51 -2.13 -13.94 3.96
N GLY A 52 -1.04 -13.75 3.22
CA GLY A 52 -1.08 -13.52 1.78
C GLY A 52 -1.49 -12.09 1.41
N GLU A 53 -1.49 -11.14 2.35
CA GLU A 53 -1.88 -9.75 2.11
C GLU A 53 -0.64 -8.91 1.74
N SER A 54 -0.59 -8.33 0.55
CA SER A 54 0.42 -7.33 0.18
C SER A 54 0.09 -5.93 0.73
N PRO A 55 1.06 -4.98 0.75
CA PRO A 55 0.76 -3.60 1.15
C PRO A 55 -0.35 -2.97 0.33
N LEU A 56 -0.37 -3.17 -0.99
CA LEU A 56 -1.45 -2.66 -1.84
C LEU A 56 -2.81 -3.28 -1.50
N TYR A 57 -2.84 -4.59 -1.25
CA TYR A 57 -4.07 -5.27 -0.81
C TYR A 57 -4.58 -4.69 0.52
N LEU A 58 -3.67 -4.41 1.46
CA LEU A 58 -4.03 -3.81 2.76
C LEU A 58 -4.55 -2.38 2.62
N ALA A 59 -4.00 -1.57 1.71
CA ALA A 59 -4.49 -0.23 1.44
C ALA A 59 -5.95 -0.26 0.94
N VAL A 60 -6.23 -1.11 -0.05
CA VAL A 60 -7.60 -1.30 -0.58
C VAL A 60 -8.53 -1.85 0.49
N LYS A 61 -8.14 -2.92 1.19
CA LYS A 61 -8.94 -3.54 2.25
C LYS A 61 -9.26 -2.57 3.40
N SER A 62 -8.38 -1.62 3.66
CA SER A 62 -8.57 -0.57 4.67
C SER A 62 -9.27 0.68 4.12
N ARG A 63 -9.68 0.66 2.85
CA ARG A 63 -10.29 1.78 2.12
C ARG A 63 -9.43 3.05 2.08
N ASN A 64 -8.12 2.90 2.21
CA ASN A 64 -7.17 4.00 2.10
C ASN A 64 -6.85 4.26 0.62
N VAL A 65 -7.81 4.85 -0.09
CA VAL A 65 -7.75 5.08 -1.54
C VAL A 65 -6.53 5.92 -1.93
N GLU A 66 -6.24 6.97 -1.18
CA GLU A 66 -5.09 7.83 -1.44
C GLU A 66 -3.76 7.06 -1.33
N ILE A 67 -3.62 6.22 -0.32
CA ILE A 67 -2.45 5.35 -0.15
C ILE A 67 -2.36 4.31 -1.29
N ALA A 68 -3.50 3.73 -1.69
CA ALA A 68 -3.53 2.78 -2.80
C ALA A 68 -3.09 3.46 -4.10
N PHE A 69 -3.53 4.70 -4.36
CA PHE A 69 -3.09 5.47 -5.51
C PHE A 69 -1.62 5.84 -5.44
N GLU A 70 -1.11 6.28 -4.29
CA GLU A 70 0.31 6.58 -4.11
C GLU A 70 1.17 5.36 -4.44
N LEU A 71 0.83 4.20 -3.88
CA LEU A 71 1.51 2.94 -4.15
C LEU A 71 1.50 2.54 -5.63
N LEU A 72 0.41 2.82 -6.36
CA LEU A 72 0.28 2.50 -7.78
C LEU A 72 0.99 3.50 -8.69
N ARG A 73 0.93 4.80 -8.37
CA ARG A 73 1.46 5.90 -9.19
C ARG A 73 2.94 6.14 -8.95
N HIS A 74 3.47 5.73 -7.80
CA HIS A 74 4.89 5.93 -7.49
C HIS A 74 5.77 5.23 -8.54
N PRO A 75 6.88 5.85 -9.01
CA PRO A 75 7.80 5.27 -10.00
C PRO A 75 8.43 3.92 -9.61
N ASN A 76 8.25 3.51 -8.35
CA ASN A 76 8.76 2.26 -7.79
C ASN A 76 7.64 1.25 -7.49
N SER A 77 6.47 1.38 -8.10
CA SER A 77 5.32 0.47 -7.88
C SER A 77 5.62 -0.98 -8.24
N GLN A 78 6.60 -1.24 -9.11
CA GLN A 78 7.13 -2.59 -9.43
C GLN A 78 7.69 -3.34 -8.22
N LEU A 79 7.93 -2.66 -7.10
CA LEU A 79 8.35 -3.28 -5.85
C LEU A 79 7.24 -4.04 -5.16
N LEU A 80 5.99 -3.77 -5.49
CA LEU A 80 4.85 -4.28 -4.78
C LEU A 80 4.43 -5.65 -5.33
N ALA A 81 4.16 -6.58 -4.42
CA ALA A 81 3.33 -7.72 -4.76
C ALA A 81 1.86 -7.27 -4.86
N TYR A 82 1.11 -7.86 -5.79
CA TYR A 82 -0.32 -7.56 -6.01
C TYR A 82 -1.25 -8.60 -5.37
N GLY A 83 -0.68 -9.65 -4.79
CA GLY A 83 -1.40 -10.78 -4.21
C GLY A 83 -2.11 -10.43 -2.90
N GLY A 84 -3.27 -11.04 -2.73
CA GLY A 84 -4.10 -11.06 -1.54
C GLY A 84 -4.36 -12.51 -1.08
N PRO A 85 -5.05 -12.68 0.05
CA PRO A 85 -5.42 -13.99 0.59
C PRO A 85 -6.14 -14.84 -0.45
N THR A 86 -5.95 -16.16 -0.39
CA THR A 86 -6.67 -17.15 -1.25
C THR A 86 -6.50 -16.92 -2.76
N GLY A 87 -5.39 -16.29 -3.18
CA GLY A 87 -5.14 -16.00 -4.61
C GLY A 87 -5.91 -14.79 -5.15
N LYS A 88 -6.64 -14.06 -4.30
CA LYS A 88 -7.24 -12.78 -4.68
C LYS A 88 -6.15 -11.74 -4.95
N THR A 89 -6.51 -10.64 -5.58
CA THR A 89 -5.64 -9.46 -5.74
C THR A 89 -6.30 -8.26 -5.07
N ALA A 90 -5.57 -7.16 -4.94
CA ALA A 90 -6.15 -5.89 -4.49
C ALA A 90 -7.35 -5.47 -5.36
N LEU A 91 -7.34 -5.77 -6.67
CA LEU A 91 -8.45 -5.45 -7.57
C LEU A 91 -9.70 -6.30 -7.28
N HIS A 92 -9.54 -7.60 -6.97
CA HIS A 92 -10.67 -8.43 -6.53
C HIS A 92 -11.28 -7.87 -5.24
N GLU A 93 -10.45 -7.45 -4.28
CA GLU A 93 -10.94 -6.82 -3.06
C GLU A 93 -11.72 -5.54 -3.35
N ALA A 94 -11.20 -4.69 -4.23
CA ALA A 94 -11.84 -3.43 -4.58
C ALA A 94 -13.25 -3.63 -5.14
N THR A 95 -13.49 -4.69 -5.92
CA THR A 95 -14.83 -5.00 -6.46
C THR A 95 -15.84 -5.49 -5.42
N MET A 96 -15.38 -5.96 -4.25
CA MET A 96 -16.26 -6.41 -3.17
C MET A 96 -16.58 -5.30 -2.17
N LEU A 97 -15.79 -4.22 -2.17
CA LEU A 97 -15.98 -3.07 -1.29
C LEU A 97 -16.94 -2.08 -1.93
N ASP A 98 -17.89 -1.60 -1.14
CA ASP A 98 -18.80 -0.53 -1.54
C ASP A 98 -18.10 0.81 -1.38
N PHE A 99 -17.37 1.29 -2.38
CA PHE A 99 -16.74 2.62 -2.35
C PHE A 99 -17.79 3.70 -2.60
N GLY A 100 -17.81 4.73 -1.75
CA GLY A 100 -18.67 5.90 -1.88
C GLY A 100 -17.88 7.16 -2.24
N ASP A 101 -18.59 8.24 -2.54
CA ASP A 101 -17.98 9.55 -2.87
C ASP A 101 -17.07 10.10 -1.74
N GLU A 102 -17.25 9.64 -0.50
CA GLU A 102 -16.44 10.06 0.65
C GLU A 102 -15.04 9.42 0.67
N ASP A 103 -14.84 8.29 0.00
CA ASP A 103 -13.53 7.60 -0.05
C ASP A 103 -12.59 8.26 -1.07
N PHE A 104 -13.14 9.01 -2.02
CA PHE A 104 -12.38 9.74 -3.03
C PHE A 104 -12.41 11.22 -2.67
N LYS A 105 -11.27 11.77 -2.26
CA LYS A 105 -11.16 13.20 -1.91
C LYS A 105 -10.28 13.93 -2.91
N ASP A 106 -10.65 15.16 -3.24
CA ASP A 106 -9.79 16.07 -3.99
C ASP A 106 -8.70 16.68 -3.08
N GLU A 107 -7.79 17.45 -3.66
CA GLU A 107 -6.71 18.14 -2.93
C GLU A 107 -7.23 19.11 -1.84
N ALA A 108 -8.51 19.51 -1.92
CA ALA A 108 -9.17 20.36 -0.94
C ALA A 108 -9.95 19.55 0.12
N GLY A 109 -9.92 18.21 0.05
CA GLY A 109 -10.61 17.31 0.98
C GLY A 109 -12.10 17.12 0.71
N ASN A 110 -12.62 17.64 -0.41
CA ASN A 110 -14.02 17.46 -0.79
C ASN A 110 -14.21 16.10 -1.45
N GLY A 111 -15.38 15.48 -1.25
CA GLY A 111 -15.77 14.26 -1.94
C GLY A 111 -15.81 14.49 -3.46
N VAL A 112 -15.02 13.74 -4.21
CA VAL A 112 -15.07 13.72 -5.68
C VAL A 112 -15.97 12.59 -6.13
N LYS A 113 -16.90 12.92 -7.04
CA LYS A 113 -17.77 11.92 -7.67
C LYS A 113 -16.93 10.86 -8.36
N GLN A 114 -17.37 9.61 -8.21
CA GLN A 114 -16.82 8.48 -8.96
C GLN A 114 -16.73 8.80 -10.46
N PRO A 115 -15.64 8.41 -11.14
CA PRO A 115 -15.50 8.58 -12.59
C PRO A 115 -16.53 7.76 -13.38
#